data_AF-A0ABD3XJT9-F1
#
_entry.id   AF-A0ABD3XJT9-F1
#
_cell.length_a   1.000
_cell.length_b   1.000
_cell.length_c   1.000
_cell.angle_alpha   90.00
_cell.angle_beta   90.00
_cell.angle_gamma   90.00
#
_symmetry.space_group_name_H-M   'P 1'
#
loop_
_entity.id
_entity.type
_entity.pdbx_description
1 polymer ?
#
loop_
_entity_poly.entity_id
_entity_poly.type
_entity_poly.pdbx_seq_one_letter_code
_entity_poly.pdbx_strand_id
1 'polypeptide(L)' 'DGQWSSWTTWNSCSVTCGTGGRSIRQRNCDNPRPSATGLFCSGDSYESRQCSGSY' A
#
# COMPACT_ATOMS: atom_id res chain seq x y z
N ASP A 1 -5.62 19.74 -3.03
CA ASP A 1 -5.30 18.61 -2.13
C ASP A 1 -4.79 17.47 -2.99
N GLY A 2 -3.65 16.87 -2.63
CA GLY A 2 -3.16 15.70 -3.37
C GLY A 2 -4.12 14.53 -3.16
N GLN A 3 -4.39 13.73 -4.20
CA GLN A 3 -5.17 12.50 -4.03
C GLN A 3 -4.32 11.26 -4.24
N TRP A 4 -4.63 10.24 -3.45
CA TRP A 4 -4.01 8.94 -3.56
C TRP A 4 -4.33 8.29 -4.91
N SER A 5 -3.32 7.75 -5.56
CA SER A 5 -3.48 6.78 -6.63
C SER A 5 -4.18 5.53 -6.11
N SER A 6 -4.67 4.70 -7.03
CA SER A 6 -5.05 3.34 -6.70
C SER A 6 -3.92 2.63 -5.97
N TRP A 7 -4.29 1.82 -4.98
CA TRP A 7 -3.35 0.94 -4.30
C TRP A 7 -2.68 0.00 -5.29
N THR A 8 -1.39 -0.26 -5.11
CA THR A 8 -0.70 -1.35 -5.81
C THR A 8 -1.31 -2.68 -5.42
N THR A 9 -1.10 -3.68 -6.27
CA THR A 9 -1.38 -5.06 -5.90
C THR A 9 -0.60 -5.43 -4.64
N TRP A 10 -1.22 -6.25 -3.80
CA TRP A 10 -0.54 -6.82 -2.65
C TRP A 10 0.67 -7.61 -3.11
N ASN A 11 1.81 -7.35 -2.47
CA ASN A 11 2.99 -8.18 -2.66
C ASN A 11 2.69 -9.61 -2.20
N SER A 12 3.47 -10.54 -2.76
CA SER A 12 3.51 -11.94 -2.32
C SER A 12 3.61 -12.01 -0.80
N CYS A 13 2.95 -13.00 -0.21
CA CYS A 13 3.00 -13.20 1.22
C CYS A 13 4.46 -13.40 1.65
N SER A 14 4.87 -12.79 2.76
CA SER A 14 6.24 -12.92 3.27
C SER A 14 6.63 -14.36 3.58
N VAL A 15 5.64 -15.23 3.78
CA VAL A 15 5.82 -16.67 3.91
C VAL A 15 5.24 -17.36 2.69
N THR A 16 5.95 -18.38 2.22
CA THR A 16 5.46 -19.29 1.19
C THR A 16 4.57 -20.37 1.77
N CYS A 17 4.61 -20.57 3.09
CA CYS A 17 3.85 -21.61 3.78
C CYS A 17 3.39 -21.24 5.18
N GLY A 18 2.26 -21.80 5.58
CA GLY A 18 1.73 -21.63 6.93
C GLY A 18 1.06 -20.28 7.16
N THR A 19 0.72 -20.02 8.41
CA THR A 19 0.09 -18.77 8.86
C THR A 19 1.14 -17.81 9.43
N GLY A 20 0.75 -16.55 9.63
CA GLY A 20 1.65 -15.52 10.19
C GLY A 20 2.49 -14.78 9.16
N GLY A 21 2.21 -14.96 7.87
CA GLY A 21 2.78 -14.13 6.84
C GLY A 21 2.21 -12.73 6.81
N ARG A 22 2.93 -11.83 6.14
CA ARG A 22 2.50 -10.45 5.94
C ARG A 22 2.62 -10.09 4.45
N SER A 23 1.56 -9.52 3.91
CA SER A 23 1.57 -8.89 2.59
C SER A 23 1.55 -7.38 2.77
N ILE A 24 2.22 -6.69 1.86
CA ILE A 24 2.36 -5.24 1.88
C ILE A 24 1.85 -4.68 0.55
N ARG A 25 1.17 -3.54 0.59
CA ARG A 25 0.86 -2.74 -0.61
C ARG A 25 1.19 -1.28 -0.35
N GLN A 26 1.35 -0.52 -1.42
CA GLN A 26 1.67 0.89 -1.36
C GLN A 26 0.76 1.69 -2.28
N ARG A 27 0.68 3.00 -2.07
CA ARG A 27 -0.02 3.94 -2.94
C ARG A 27 0.76 5.24 -2.99
N ASN A 28 0.56 5.97 -4.08
CA ASN A 28 1.32 7.16 -4.41
C ASN A 28 0.40 8.39 -4.36
N CYS A 29 0.88 9.50 -3.82
CA CYS A 29 0.09 10.73 -3.72
C CYS A 29 0.25 11.56 -5.00
N ASP A 30 -0.22 10.99 -6.12
CA ASP A 30 0.13 11.50 -7.45
C ASP A 30 -1.08 11.64 -8.40
N ASN A 31 -2.31 11.38 -7.94
CA ASN A 31 -3.47 11.27 -8.83
C ASN A 31 -4.71 12.06 -8.37
N PRO A 32 -4.69 13.41 -8.39
CA PRO A 32 -3.64 14.26 -8.97
C PRO A 32 -2.52 14.60 -7.97
N ARG A 33 -1.34 14.90 -8.51
CA ARG A 33 -0.19 15.37 -7.72
C ARG A 33 -0.57 16.61 -6.89
N PRO A 34 -0.20 16.67 -5.61
CA PRO A 34 -0.34 17.90 -4.84
C PRO A 34 0.50 18.99 -5.51
N SER A 35 -0.06 20.19 -5.60
CA SER A 35 0.71 21.38 -5.96
C SER A 35 1.88 21.57 -4.99
N ALA A 36 2.94 22.30 -5.37
CA ALA A 36 4.08 22.56 -4.48
C ALA A 36 3.71 23.23 -3.13
N THR A 37 2.52 23.83 -3.06
CA THR A 37 1.89 24.43 -1.87
C THR A 37 0.66 23.66 -1.36
N GLY A 38 0.34 22.52 -1.98
CA GLY A 38 -0.80 21.67 -1.63
C GLY A 38 -0.51 20.79 -0.43
N LEU A 39 -1.56 20.43 0.31
CA LEU A 39 -1.48 19.43 1.37
C LEU A 39 -1.15 18.05 0.76
N PHE A 40 -0.23 17.34 1.41
CA PHE A 40 0.04 15.93 1.11
C PHE A 40 -1.21 15.09 1.39
N CYS A 41 -1.34 13.97 0.69
CA CYS A 41 -2.46 13.07 0.87
C CYS A 41 -2.56 12.59 2.32
N SER A 42 -3.75 12.70 2.91
CA SER A 42 -3.98 12.28 4.31
C SER A 42 -4.05 10.75 4.42
N GLY A 43 -3.37 10.20 5.43
CA GLY A 43 -3.29 8.76 5.72
C GLY A 43 -1.96 8.12 5.27
N ASP A 44 -1.86 6.79 5.42
CA ASP A 44 -0.62 6.08 5.13
C ASP A 44 -0.44 5.81 3.63
N SER A 45 0.80 5.95 3.14
CA SER A 45 1.23 5.51 1.80
C SER A 45 1.48 4.00 1.72
N TYR A 46 1.48 3.32 2.86
CA TYR A 46 1.80 1.90 3.02
C TYR A 46 0.70 1.22 3.83
N GLU A 47 0.33 0.00 3.43
CA GLU A 47 -0.57 -0.85 4.20
C GLU A 47 -0.01 -2.26 4.29
N SER A 48 -0.23 -2.90 5.44
CA SER A 48 0.14 -4.28 5.67
C SER A 48 -1.02 -5.10 6.16
N ARG A 49 -1.13 -6.33 5.67
CA ARG A 49 -2.14 -7.29 6.10
C ARG A 49 -1.51 -8.63 6.44
N GLN A 50 -2.18 -9.39 7.30
CA GLN A 50 -1.84 -10.79 7.49
C GLN A 50 -2.24 -11.59 6.25
N CYS A 51 -1.43 -12.60 5.93
CA CYS A 51 -1.69 -13.55 4.87
C CYS A 51 -1.19 -14.94 5.29
N SER A 52 -1.70 -15.97 4.62
CA SER A 52 -1.18 -17.32 4.67
C SER A 52 -0.48 -17.65 3.36
N GLY A 53 0.65 -18.33 3.45
CA GLY A 53 1.31 -18.88 2.28
C GLY A 53 0.50 -20.07 1.78
N SER A 54 0.07 -20.01 0.51
CA SER A 54 -0.55 -21.15 -0.17
C SER A 54 0.58 -22.12 -0.53
N TYR A 55 0.69 -23.24 0.19
CA TYR A 55 1.58 -24.34 -0.17
C TYR A 55 1.08 -25.03 -1.43
#